data_AF-A0A8E2DLD4-F1
#
_entry.id   AF-A0A8E2DLD4-F1
#
_cell.length_a   1.000
_cell.length_b   1.000
_cell.length_c   1.000
_cell.angle_alpha   90.00
_cell.angle_beta   90.00
_cell.angle_gamma   90.00
#
_symmetry.space_group_name_H-M   'P 1'
#
loop_
_entity.id
_entity.type
_entity.pdbx_description
1 polymer ?
#
loop_
_entity_poly.entity_id
_entity_poly.type
_entity_poly.pdbx_seq_one_letter_code
_entity_poly.pdbx_strand_id
1 'polypeptide(L)'
;MVNQLEFWKQTPTTRAALLGIDLPYRAPRSGPAALLWRKRIWFETTFGFSFLEPWEKVMMVTIVYTLLTLVLTGLYKFLPQYLTLLQRRTAYYLHGHEDGAHSLGL
;
A
#
# COMPACT_ATOMS: atom_id res chain seq x y z
N MET A 1 -9.98 19.12 35.40
CA MET A 1 -8.83 18.23 35.13
C MET A 1 -9.37 16.83 34.92
N VAL A 2 -9.25 16.27 33.71
CA VAL A 2 -9.64 14.87 33.45
C VAL A 2 -8.63 13.96 34.13
N ASN A 3 -9.11 13.00 34.94
CA ASN A 3 -8.26 11.99 35.59
C ASN A 3 -7.57 11.14 34.51
N GLN A 4 -6.24 11.16 34.46
CA GLN A 4 -5.42 10.38 33.51
C GLN A 4 -5.70 8.88 33.56
N LEU A 5 -6.13 8.37 34.72
CA LEU A 5 -6.48 6.96 34.92
C LEU A 5 -7.73 6.52 34.12
N GLU A 6 -8.57 7.45 33.66
CA GLU A 6 -9.78 7.14 32.90
C GLU A 6 -9.56 7.24 31.37
N PHE A 7 -8.36 7.61 30.91
CA PHE A 7 -8.10 7.82 29.47
C PHE A 7 -8.31 6.53 28.66
N TRP A 8 -7.94 5.36 29.21
CA TRP A 8 -8.08 4.08 28.54
C TRP A 8 -9.54 3.64 28.35
N LYS A 9 -10.48 4.23 29.11
CA LYS A 9 -11.93 3.95 28.98
C LYS A 9 -12.61 4.79 27.90
N GLN A 10 -11.95 5.82 27.39
CA GLN A 10 -12.55 6.72 26.41
C GLN A 10 -12.80 5.98 25.10
N THR A 11 -14.03 6.08 24.60
CA THR A 11 -14.34 5.60 23.25
C THR A 11 -13.88 6.66 22.26
N PRO A 12 -12.90 6.36 21.40
CA PRO A 12 -12.40 7.36 20.48
C PRO A 12 -13.51 7.72 19.50
N THR A 13 -13.74 9.02 19.32
CA THR A 13 -14.56 9.54 18.24
C THR A 13 -14.05 8.99 16.92
N THR A 14 -14.95 8.55 16.03
CA THR A 14 -14.59 7.89 14.75
C THR A 14 -13.53 8.65 13.94
N ARG A 15 -13.59 9.98 13.92
CA ARG A 15 -12.59 10.82 13.24
C ARG A 15 -11.22 10.77 13.91
N ALA A 16 -11.17 10.81 15.23
CA ALA A 16 -9.92 10.68 15.98
C ALA A 16 -9.31 9.28 15.80
N ALA A 17 -10.15 8.24 15.74
CA ALA A 17 -9.68 6.88 15.49
C ALA A 17 -9.06 6.68 14.09
N LEU A 18 -9.59 7.38 13.08
CA LEU A 18 -9.15 7.23 11.70
C LEU A 18 -8.02 8.18 11.31
N LEU A 19 -8.10 9.44 11.74
CA LEU A 19 -7.23 10.53 11.29
C LEU A 19 -6.40 11.16 12.42
N GLY A 20 -6.59 10.73 13.66
CA GLY A 20 -5.79 11.20 14.79
C GLY A 20 -4.33 10.80 14.61
N ILE A 21 -3.42 11.69 14.96
CA ILE A 21 -1.97 11.43 14.96
C ILE A 21 -1.66 10.26 15.91
N ASP A 22 -2.25 10.32 17.10
CA ASP A 22 -2.20 9.25 18.09
C ASP A 22 -3.16 8.11 17.74
N LEU A 23 -2.73 6.89 17.98
CA LEU A 23 -3.48 5.68 17.65
C LEU A 23 -4.23 5.18 18.90
N PRO A 24 -5.56 5.30 18.95
CA PRO A 24 -6.28 4.82 20.12
C PRO A 24 -6.21 3.29 20.17
N TYR A 25 -5.95 2.77 21.38
CA TYR A 25 -5.81 1.34 21.64
C TYR A 25 -7.11 0.54 21.40
N ARG A 26 -8.26 1.22 21.35
CA ARG A 26 -9.59 0.61 21.20
C ARG A 26 -10.19 0.86 19.83
N ALA A 27 -10.78 -0.19 19.25
CA ALA A 27 -11.51 -0.08 17.99
C ALA A 27 -12.77 0.81 18.13
N PRO A 28 -13.09 1.65 17.13
CA PRO A 28 -14.34 2.41 17.10
C PRO A 28 -15.56 1.48 16.93
N ARG A 29 -16.70 1.86 17.52
CA ARG A 29 -17.92 1.01 17.57
C ARG A 29 -18.57 0.77 16.19
N SER A 30 -18.32 1.63 15.20
CA SER A 30 -18.90 1.53 13.86
C SER A 30 -18.15 0.51 12.99
N GLY A 31 -18.87 -0.42 12.37
CA GLY A 31 -18.32 -1.50 11.53
C GLY A 31 -17.27 -1.08 10.48
N PRO A 32 -17.56 -0.16 9.55
CA PRO A 32 -16.58 0.23 8.54
C PRO A 32 -15.35 0.95 9.14
N ALA A 33 -15.54 1.72 10.21
CA ALA A 33 -14.42 2.36 10.89
C ALA A 33 -13.55 1.35 11.64
N ALA A 34 -14.13 0.25 12.15
CA ALA A 34 -13.36 -0.81 12.79
C ALA A 34 -12.45 -1.54 11.79
N LEU A 35 -12.91 -1.75 10.54
CA LEU A 35 -12.09 -2.31 9.47
C LEU A 35 -10.93 -1.38 9.10
N LEU A 36 -11.21 -0.08 8.93
CA LEU A 36 -10.17 0.91 8.64
C LEU A 36 -9.17 1.05 9.79
N TRP A 37 -9.66 1.06 11.04
CA TRP A 37 -8.81 1.06 12.23
C TRP A 37 -7.89 -0.17 12.26
N ARG A 38 -8.41 -1.37 11.93
CA ARG A 38 -7.60 -2.59 11.86
C ARG A 38 -6.52 -2.51 10.79
N LYS A 39 -6.85 -1.99 9.59
CA LYS A 39 -5.86 -1.77 8.53
C LYS A 39 -4.79 -0.76 8.94
N ARG A 40 -5.20 0.32 9.62
CA ARG A 40 -4.29 1.35 10.16
C ARG A 40 -3.34 0.76 11.20
N ILE A 41 -3.84 0.01 12.17
CA ILE A 41 -3.02 -0.66 13.20
C ILE A 41 -2.01 -1.59 12.54
N TRP A 42 -2.45 -2.44 11.60
CA TRP A 42 -1.54 -3.34 10.89
C TRP A 42 -0.43 -2.57 10.16
N PHE A 43 -0.79 -1.50 9.44
CA PHE A 43 0.17 -0.64 8.76
C PHE A 43 1.14 0.02 9.76
N GLU A 44 0.64 0.61 10.85
CA GLU A 44 1.49 1.27 11.86
C GLU A 44 2.43 0.28 12.56
N THR A 45 1.99 -0.96 12.82
CA THR A 45 2.83 -2.00 13.41
C THR A 45 3.87 -2.54 12.43
N THR A 46 3.49 -2.84 11.19
CA THR A 46 4.41 -3.43 10.18
C THR A 46 5.55 -2.47 9.82
N PHE A 47 5.24 -1.17 9.71
CA PHE A 47 6.26 -0.15 9.41
C PHE A 47 6.97 0.41 10.65
N GLY A 48 6.60 -0.03 11.86
CA GLY A 48 7.21 0.43 13.10
C GLY A 48 6.89 1.88 13.48
N PHE A 49 5.83 2.47 12.90
CA PHE A 49 5.45 3.88 13.16
C PHE A 49 5.01 4.15 14.60
N SER A 50 4.77 3.11 15.40
CA SER A 50 4.38 3.22 16.81
C SER A 50 5.50 3.72 17.73
N PHE A 51 6.76 3.68 17.29
CA PHE A 51 7.92 4.08 18.11
C PHE A 51 8.45 5.47 17.78
N LEU A 52 8.03 6.04 16.65
CA LEU A 52 8.52 7.32 16.15
C LEU A 52 7.77 8.47 16.80
N GLU A 53 8.48 9.57 17.04
CA GLU A 53 7.83 10.80 17.47
C GLU A 53 6.86 11.32 16.38
N PRO A 54 5.82 12.09 16.75
CA PRO A 54 4.84 12.59 15.79
C PRO A 54 5.45 13.31 14.59
N TRP A 55 6.54 14.05 14.81
CA TRP A 55 7.22 14.79 13.74
C TRP A 55 8.06 13.87 12.83
N GLU A 56 8.74 12.87 13.40
CA GLU A 56 9.51 11.88 12.64
C GLU A 56 8.60 11.05 11.75
N LYS A 57 7.43 10.66 12.28
CA LYS A 57 6.39 9.96 11.53
C LYS A 57 5.96 10.76 10.29
N VAL A 58 5.75 12.07 10.43
CA VAL A 58 5.40 12.95 9.30
C VAL A 58 6.53 12.97 8.27
N MET A 59 7.78 13.15 8.69
CA MET A 59 8.93 13.12 7.77
C MET A 59 9.02 11.78 7.02
N MET A 60 8.90 10.66 7.73
CA MET A 60 9.04 9.35 7.11
C MET A 60 7.92 9.04 6.12
N VAL A 61 6.68 9.43 6.44
CA VAL A 61 5.55 9.35 5.51
C VAL A 61 5.82 10.21 4.27
N THR A 62 6.30 11.45 4.42
CA THR A 62 6.60 12.30 3.25
C THR A 62 7.69 11.72 2.36
N ILE A 63 8.76 11.15 2.93
CA ILE A 63 9.83 10.51 2.16
C ILE A 63 9.30 9.30 1.39
N VAL A 64 8.55 8.41 2.06
CA VAL A 64 7.96 7.23 1.42
C VAL A 64 6.99 7.61 0.30
N TYR A 65 6.13 8.61 0.50
CA TYR A 65 5.22 9.09 -0.55
C TYR A 65 5.98 9.73 -1.72
N THR A 66 7.05 10.46 -1.45
CA THR A 66 7.90 11.06 -2.50
C THR A 66 8.58 9.97 -3.34
N LEU A 67 9.15 8.95 -2.69
CA LEU A 67 9.75 7.82 -3.39
C LEU A 67 8.70 7.02 -4.17
N LEU A 68 7.54 6.76 -3.57
CA LEU A 68 6.44 6.04 -4.22
C LEU A 68 5.95 6.79 -5.47
N THR A 69 5.73 8.10 -5.37
CA THR A 69 5.30 8.92 -6.52
C THR A 69 6.38 8.95 -7.61
N LEU A 70 7.66 9.00 -7.26
CA LEU A 70 8.75 8.91 -8.21
C LEU A 70 8.77 7.54 -8.92
N VAL A 71 8.61 6.45 -8.18
CA VAL A 71 8.51 5.08 -8.73
C VAL A 71 7.29 4.93 -9.61
N LEU A 72 6.11 5.40 -9.19
CA LEU A 72 4.88 5.31 -9.98
C LEU A 72 4.96 6.16 -11.25
N THR A 73 5.55 7.35 -11.17
CA THR A 73 5.78 8.21 -12.35
C THR A 73 6.76 7.56 -13.32
N GLY A 74 7.86 7.01 -12.79
CA GLY A 74 8.80 6.21 -13.58
C GLY A 74 8.09 5.03 -14.24
N LEU A 75 7.38 4.22 -13.45
CA LEU A 75 6.64 3.06 -13.94
C LEU A 75 5.66 3.46 -15.04
N TYR A 76 4.85 4.49 -14.84
CA TYR A 76 3.88 4.97 -15.84
C TYR A 76 4.55 5.39 -17.16
N LYS A 77 5.71 6.05 -17.09
CA LYS A 77 6.46 6.49 -18.27
C LYS A 77 7.20 5.34 -18.96
N PHE A 78 7.74 4.41 -18.20
CA PHE A 78 8.53 3.29 -18.71
C PHE A 78 7.66 2.13 -19.21
N LEU A 79 6.54 1.81 -18.55
CA LEU A 79 5.68 0.66 -18.89
C LEU A 79 5.28 0.57 -20.37
N PRO A 80 4.74 1.63 -21.02
CA PRO A 80 4.28 1.53 -22.40
C PRO A 80 5.44 1.19 -23.36
N GLN A 81 6.64 1.69 -23.07
CA GLN A 81 7.82 1.40 -23.88
C GLN A 81 8.27 -0.06 -23.75
N TYR A 82 8.19 -0.64 -22.56
CA TYR A 82 8.53 -2.06 -22.35
C TYR A 82 7.46 -3.02 -22.89
N LEU A 83 6.17 -2.66 -22.78
CA LEU A 83 5.07 -3.51 -23.26
C LEU A 83 5.13 -3.74 -24.77
N THR A 84 5.46 -2.72 -25.57
CA THR A 84 5.57 -2.86 -27.03
C THR A 84 6.74 -3.78 -27.44
N LEU A 85 7.86 -3.71 -26.72
CA LEU A 85 9.01 -4.59 -26.95
C LEU A 85 8.72 -6.03 -26.53
N LEU A 86 8.07 -6.22 -25.38
CA LEU A 86 7.66 -7.54 -24.90
C LEU A 86 6.64 -8.15 -25.85
N GLN A 87 5.59 -7.43 -26.26
CA GLN A 87 4.60 -7.93 -27.21
C GLN A 87 5.22 -8.46 -28.51
N ARG A 88 6.18 -7.73 -29.10
CA ARG A 88 6.87 -8.20 -30.33
C ARG A 88 7.62 -9.50 -30.11
N ARG A 89 8.31 -9.64 -28.96
CA ARG A 89 9.03 -10.88 -28.62
C ARG A 89 8.07 -12.02 -28.31
N THR A 90 7.03 -11.77 -27.52
CA THR A 90 6.04 -12.80 -27.17
C THR A 90 5.26 -13.26 -28.40
N ALA A 91 4.93 -12.36 -29.33
CA ALA A 91 4.31 -12.72 -30.61
C ALA A 91 5.21 -13.64 -31.44
N TYR A 92 6.52 -13.37 -31.50
CA TYR A 92 7.47 -14.25 -32.19
C TYR A 92 7.51 -15.67 -31.58
N TYR A 93 7.52 -15.78 -30.25
CA TYR A 93 7.52 -17.09 -29.58
C TYR A 93 6.16 -17.80 -29.62
N LEU A 94 5.05 -17.05 -29.65
CA LEU A 94 3.71 -17.62 -29.70
C LEU A 94 3.32 -18.09 -31.11
N HIS A 95 3.78 -17.40 -32.16
CA HIS A 95 3.46 -17.70 -33.56
C HIS A 95 4.53 -18.56 -34.27
N GLY A 96 5.73 -18.70 -33.70
CA GLY A 96 6.88 -19.36 -34.32
C GLY A 96 7.01 -20.87 -34.08
N HIS A 97 5.91 -21.62 -33.85
CA HIS A 97 5.97 -23.07 -33.66
C HIS A 97 5.01 -23.90 -34.52
N GLU A 98 4.24 -23.28 -35.41
CA GLU A 98 3.28 -24.02 -36.25
C GLU A 98 3.89 -24.55 -37.56
N ASP A 99 5.05 -24.02 -38.01
CA ASP A 99 5.63 -24.39 -39.31
C ASP A 99 6.71 -25.51 -39.27
N GLY A 100 7.19 -25.89 -38.08
CA GLY A 100 8.28 -26.87 -37.94
C GLY A 100 7.85 -28.33 -37.78
N ALA A 101 6.56 -28.59 -37.50
CA ALA A 101 6.04 -29.93 -37.21
C ALA A 101 5.21 -30.54 -38.35
N HIS A 102 4.92 -29.78 -39.42
CA HIS A 102 4.16 -30.26 -40.58
C HIS A 102 5.05 -30.68 -41.77
N SER A 103 6.38 -30.73 -41.61
CA SER A 103 7.31 -31.16 -42.67
C SER A 103 8.03 -32.49 -42.40
N LEU A 104 7.65 -33.23 -41.34
CA LEU A 104 8.17 -34.58 -41.03
C LEU A 104 7.02 -35.58 -40.86
N GLY A 105 6.09 -35.54 -41.81
CA GLY A 105 4.94 -36.42 -41.88
C GLY A 105 4.55 -36.70 -43.33
N LEU A 106 5.54 -37.01 -44.17
CA LEU A 106 5.52 -37.85 -45.39
C LEU A 106 6.91 -37.88 -46.02
#